data_AF-A0A2V7X0Y2-F1
#
_entry.id   AF-A0A2V7X0Y2-F1
#
_cell.length_a   1.000
_cell.length_b   1.000
_cell.length_c   1.000
_cell.angle_alpha   90.00
_cell.angle_beta   90.00
_cell.angle_gamma   90.00
#
_symmetry.space_group_name_H-M   'P 1'
#
loop_
_entity.id
_entity.type
_entity.pdbx_description
1 polymer ?
#
loop_
_entity_poly.entity_id
_entity_poly.type
_entity_poly.pdbx_seq_one_letter_code
_entity_poly.pdbx_strand_id
1 'polypeptide(L)'
;MVSRPQGRLRARLPRPDAGAGGGARTTAGQGQDLAHQPRLPVPEGLFVGGGFYGPDPGALQRFRAAIDDDTAGRQIQAIVRTLRRRGYEVGSHETLSSAPRGYAPDHPRIDLLKMKDLFAGRRFAPAAWLASAKARGRIDRVITDTAPLVKWLRQHVTV
;
A
#
# COMPACT_ATOMS: atom_id res chain seq x y z
N MET A 1 2.42 61.62 -16.54
CA MET A 1 3.42 61.01 -15.63
C MET A 1 2.72 59.88 -14.88
N VAL A 2 2.74 58.64 -15.41
CA VAL A 2 3.71 57.55 -15.08
C VAL A 2 3.60 57.20 -13.58
N SER A 3 3.26 56.01 -13.08
CA SER A 3 3.54 54.61 -13.46
C SER A 3 2.58 53.72 -12.64
N ARG A 4 1.92 52.71 -13.24
CA ARG A 4 2.25 51.27 -13.27
C ARG A 4 2.31 50.50 -11.93
N PRO A 5 1.73 49.28 -11.87
CA PRO A 5 1.55 48.47 -10.67
C PRO A 5 2.75 47.56 -10.32
N GLN A 6 3.00 47.36 -9.03
CA GLN A 6 3.81 46.27 -8.47
C GLN A 6 2.89 45.05 -8.34
N GLY A 7 3.16 43.81 -8.73
CA GLY A 7 4.42 43.11 -8.95
C GLY A 7 4.28 41.71 -8.32
N ARG A 8 3.52 40.80 -8.96
CA ARG A 8 3.40 39.39 -8.52
C ARG A 8 4.71 38.66 -8.84
N LEU A 9 5.43 38.26 -7.80
CA LEU A 9 6.64 37.45 -7.88
C LEU A 9 6.30 36.05 -8.44
N ARG A 10 6.70 35.75 -9.68
CA ARG A 10 6.75 34.38 -10.20
C ARG A 10 8.16 33.83 -10.00
N ALA A 11 8.30 32.82 -9.16
CA ALA A 11 9.53 32.05 -9.05
C ALA A 11 9.75 31.28 -10.38
N ARG A 12 10.89 31.57 -11.01
CA ARG A 12 11.44 30.87 -12.19
C ARG A 12 11.87 29.46 -11.79
N LEU A 13 11.43 28.44 -12.53
CA LEU A 13 12.17 27.18 -12.63
C LEU A 13 13.31 27.31 -13.66
N PRO A 14 14.46 26.64 -13.45
CA PRO A 14 15.58 26.65 -14.38
C PRO A 14 15.27 25.88 -15.68
N ARG A 15 15.88 26.35 -16.78
CA ARG A 15 15.85 25.71 -18.11
C ARG A 15 16.91 24.59 -18.17
N PRO A 16 16.65 23.47 -18.86
CA PRO A 16 17.69 22.50 -19.19
C PRO A 16 18.57 22.99 -20.34
N ASP A 17 19.88 22.79 -20.20
CA ASP A 17 20.92 23.19 -21.13
C ASP A 17 20.84 22.45 -22.47
N ALA A 18 21.05 23.20 -23.56
CA ALA A 18 21.17 22.70 -24.92
C ALA A 18 22.64 22.41 -25.24
N GLY A 19 22.96 21.13 -25.47
CA GLY A 19 24.20 20.69 -26.11
C GLY A 19 23.87 20.02 -27.45
N ALA A 20 24.27 20.66 -28.54
CA ALA A 20 24.05 20.24 -29.92
C ALA A 20 25.04 19.13 -30.37
N GLY A 21 24.63 18.32 -31.36
CA GLY A 21 25.54 17.41 -32.04
C GLY A 21 24.95 16.46 -33.10
N GLY A 22 24.38 17.00 -34.18
CA GLY A 22 24.58 16.52 -35.57
C GLY A 22 24.04 15.16 -36.04
N GLY A 23 23.22 15.18 -37.10
CA GLY A 23 23.11 14.08 -38.06
C GLY A 23 21.73 13.87 -38.69
N ALA A 24 21.39 14.66 -39.71
CA ALA A 24 20.20 14.44 -40.53
C ALA A 24 20.35 13.16 -41.38
N ARG A 25 19.28 12.34 -41.44
CA ARG A 25 18.92 11.58 -42.65
C ARG A 25 17.41 11.31 -42.67
N THR A 26 16.79 11.89 -43.69
CA THR A 26 15.41 11.68 -44.11
C THR A 26 15.27 10.31 -44.76
N THR A 27 14.29 9.51 -44.33
CA THR A 27 13.53 8.64 -45.23
C THR A 27 12.09 8.67 -44.79
N ALA A 28 11.24 9.29 -45.62
CA ALA A 28 9.81 9.17 -45.55
C ALA A 28 9.45 7.68 -45.75
N GLY A 29 8.96 7.05 -44.68
CA GLY A 29 8.23 5.79 -44.73
C GLY A 29 6.80 6.08 -44.32
N GLN A 30 5.90 6.14 -45.29
CA GLN A 30 4.46 6.12 -45.05
C GLN A 30 4.12 4.87 -44.22
N GLY A 31 3.61 5.10 -43.02
CA GLY A 31 3.23 4.06 -42.08
C GLY A 31 2.31 4.63 -41.03
N GLN A 32 1.09 4.95 -41.47
CA GLN A 32 -0.15 4.92 -40.70
C GLN A 32 0.00 5.43 -39.26
N ASP A 33 -0.35 6.70 -39.06
CA ASP A 33 -0.57 7.32 -37.77
C ASP A 33 -1.70 6.57 -37.02
N LEU A 34 -1.33 5.45 -36.40
CA LEU A 34 -2.12 4.82 -35.37
C LEU A 34 -2.01 5.75 -34.18
N ALA A 35 -2.92 6.70 -34.14
CA ALA A 35 -3.15 7.63 -33.06
C ALA A 35 -2.76 6.96 -31.74
N HIS A 36 -1.84 7.58 -30.99
CA HIS A 36 -1.64 7.29 -29.58
C HIS A 36 -2.99 7.52 -28.88
N GLN A 37 -3.84 6.51 -28.88
CA GLN A 37 -5.03 6.51 -28.06
C GLN A 37 -4.50 6.64 -26.63
N PRO A 38 -4.86 7.70 -25.88
CA PRO A 38 -4.54 7.74 -24.47
C PRO A 38 -5.19 6.50 -23.87
N ARG A 39 -4.37 5.50 -23.53
CA ARG A 39 -4.81 4.33 -22.79
C ARG A 39 -5.17 4.87 -21.42
N LEU A 40 -6.46 5.18 -21.25
CA LEU A 40 -7.02 5.60 -19.96
C LEU A 40 -6.56 4.56 -18.93
N PRO A 41 -6.06 4.98 -17.76
CA PRO A 41 -5.62 4.05 -16.73
C PRO A 41 -6.79 3.10 -16.44
N VAL A 42 -6.57 1.81 -16.70
CA VAL A 42 -7.52 0.79 -16.28
C VAL A 42 -7.58 0.85 -14.75
N PRO A 43 -8.78 0.88 -14.15
CA PRO A 43 -8.87 0.95 -12.70
C PRO A 43 -8.08 -0.20 -12.07
N GLU A 44 -7.31 0.05 -11.02
CA GLU A 44 -6.44 -0.97 -10.39
C GLU A 44 -7.21 -2.02 -9.55
N GLY A 45 -8.54 -2.05 -9.69
CA GLY A 45 -9.43 -2.85 -8.87
C GLY A 45 -9.72 -2.19 -7.53
N LEU A 46 -10.21 -2.99 -6.58
CA LEU A 46 -10.55 -2.57 -5.22
C LEU A 46 -9.90 -3.49 -4.21
N PHE A 47 -9.07 -2.95 -3.33
CA PHE A 47 -8.66 -3.67 -2.12
C PHE A 47 -9.65 -3.37 -0.99
N VAL A 48 -10.18 -4.42 -0.37
CA VAL A 48 -11.01 -4.30 0.83
C VAL A 48 -10.30 -5.06 1.94
N GLY A 49 -10.15 -4.44 3.10
CA GLY A 49 -9.44 -5.05 4.20
C GLY A 49 -9.19 -4.07 5.33
N GLY A 50 -8.38 -4.52 6.29
CA GLY A 50 -8.01 -3.74 7.45
C GLY A 50 -6.62 -4.10 7.94
N GLY A 51 -6.05 -3.21 8.74
CA GLY A 51 -4.69 -3.32 9.22
C GLY A 51 -4.22 -2.00 9.78
N PHE A 52 -2.90 -1.89 9.85
CA PHE A 52 -2.20 -0.65 10.11
C PHE A 52 -1.06 -0.56 9.12
N TYR A 53 -0.67 0.66 8.73
CA TYR A 53 0.33 0.91 7.68
C TYR A 53 1.25 2.03 8.14
N GLY A 54 2.55 1.89 7.93
CA GLY A 54 3.55 2.89 8.31
C GLY A 54 3.40 3.40 9.75
N PRO A 55 3.30 2.53 10.77
CA PRO A 55 3.19 2.95 12.17
C PRO A 55 4.37 3.83 12.60
N ASP A 56 4.12 4.72 13.55
CA ASP A 56 5.21 5.38 14.26
C ASP A 56 6.07 4.36 15.05
N PRO A 57 7.31 4.69 15.40
CA PRO A 57 8.20 3.77 16.10
C PRO A 57 7.63 3.19 17.40
N GLY A 58 6.83 3.97 18.14
CA GLY A 58 6.19 3.53 19.38
C GLY A 58 5.08 2.51 19.11
N ALA A 59 4.25 2.73 18.10
CA ALA A 59 3.27 1.75 17.66
C ALA A 59 3.94 0.45 17.18
N LEU A 60 5.01 0.53 16.39
CA LEU A 60 5.75 -0.66 15.95
C LEU A 60 6.38 -1.43 17.11
N GLN A 61 6.89 -0.73 18.13
CA GLN A 61 7.41 -1.37 19.34
C GLN A 61 6.30 -2.11 20.10
N ARG A 62 5.15 -1.47 20.33
CA ARG A 62 3.99 -2.11 20.97
C ARG A 62 3.48 -3.31 20.21
N PHE A 63 3.43 -3.22 18.87
CA PHE A 63 3.06 -4.33 18.01
C PHE A 63 3.98 -5.54 18.21
N ARG A 64 5.30 -5.33 18.21
CA ARG A 64 6.26 -6.43 18.42
C ARG A 64 6.21 -6.98 19.85
N ALA A 65 6.05 -6.13 20.86
CA ALA A 65 5.87 -6.57 22.24
C ALA A 65 4.61 -7.44 22.41
N ALA A 66 3.51 -7.08 21.74
CA ALA A 66 2.27 -7.86 21.77
C ALA A 66 2.39 -9.18 20.98
N ILE A 67 3.23 -9.26 19.95
CA ILE A 67 3.55 -10.53 19.27
C ILE A 67 4.42 -11.42 20.15
N ASP A 68 5.37 -10.84 20.88
CA ASP A 68 6.25 -11.57 21.80
C ASP A 68 5.47 -12.14 22.98
N ASP A 69 4.52 -11.38 23.53
CA ASP A 69 3.60 -11.87 24.56
C ASP A 69 2.93 -13.17 24.15
N ASP A 70 2.84 -14.07 25.12
CA ASP A 70 2.44 -15.43 24.89
C ASP A 70 0.96 -15.55 24.53
N THR A 71 0.11 -14.75 25.19
CA THR A 71 -1.34 -14.79 24.99
C THR A 71 -1.74 -14.00 23.75
N ALA A 72 -1.33 -12.74 23.67
CA ALA A 72 -1.63 -11.87 22.53
C ALA A 72 -0.96 -12.37 21.25
N GLY A 73 0.27 -12.90 21.34
CA GLY A 73 1.01 -13.50 20.24
C GLY A 73 0.32 -14.74 19.67
N ARG A 74 -0.20 -15.65 20.52
CA ARG A 74 -1.01 -16.79 20.07
C ARG A 74 -2.31 -16.35 19.41
N GLN A 75 -2.95 -15.30 19.92
CA GLN A 75 -4.19 -14.75 19.35
C GLN A 75 -3.95 -14.20 17.94
N ILE A 76 -2.95 -13.33 17.73
CA ILE A 76 -2.67 -12.78 16.39
C ILE A 76 -2.24 -13.87 15.41
N GLN A 77 -1.44 -14.85 15.85
CA GLN A 77 -1.06 -15.99 15.01
C GLN A 77 -2.31 -16.79 14.56
N ALA A 78 -3.27 -17.02 15.45
CA ALA A 78 -4.52 -17.72 15.13
C ALA A 78 -5.42 -16.91 14.17
N ILE A 79 -5.49 -15.58 14.35
CA ILE A 79 -6.22 -14.66 13.45
C ILE A 79 -5.61 -14.72 12.05
N VAL A 80 -4.29 -14.52 11.93
CA VAL A 80 -3.56 -14.57 10.66
C VAL A 80 -3.75 -15.92 9.97
N ARG A 81 -3.59 -17.03 10.69
CA ARG A 81 -3.83 -18.38 10.15
C ARG A 81 -5.26 -18.55 9.63
N THR A 82 -6.25 -18.03 10.34
CA THR A 82 -7.66 -18.13 9.94
C THR A 82 -7.95 -17.30 8.70
N LEU A 83 -7.43 -16.08 8.62
CA LEU A 83 -7.57 -15.23 7.43
C LEU A 83 -6.92 -15.86 6.20
N ARG A 84 -5.69 -16.38 6.32
CA ARG A 84 -5.02 -17.11 5.24
C ARG A 84 -5.81 -18.33 4.77
N ARG A 85 -6.36 -19.14 5.70
CA ARG A 85 -7.22 -20.30 5.37
C ARG A 85 -8.50 -19.90 4.64
N ARG A 86 -9.03 -18.70 4.90
CA ARG A 86 -10.19 -18.13 4.17
C ARG A 86 -9.81 -17.50 2.82
N GLY A 87 -8.54 -17.60 2.42
CA GLY A 87 -8.03 -17.05 1.17
C GLY A 87 -7.90 -15.53 1.17
N TYR A 88 -7.73 -14.92 2.34
CA TYR A 88 -7.35 -13.50 2.43
C TYR A 88 -5.85 -13.35 2.25
N GLU A 89 -5.47 -12.27 1.56
CA GLU A 89 -4.10 -11.77 1.55
C GLU A 89 -3.79 -11.27 2.95
N VAL A 90 -2.67 -11.70 3.53
CA VAL A 90 -2.18 -11.24 4.84
C VAL A 90 -0.68 -11.02 4.74
N GLY A 91 -0.26 -9.77 4.90
CA GLY A 91 1.12 -9.38 4.68
C GLY A 91 1.49 -8.04 5.30
N SER A 92 2.70 -7.61 4.97
CA SER A 92 3.31 -6.34 5.36
C SER A 92 3.86 -5.69 4.11
N HIS A 93 3.80 -4.36 4.03
CA HIS A 93 4.41 -3.60 2.94
C HIS A 93 5.94 -3.76 2.95
N GLU A 94 6.53 -3.76 4.14
CA GLU A 94 7.96 -3.98 4.31
C GLU A 94 8.20 -5.03 5.41
N THR A 95 9.12 -5.96 5.16
CA THR A 95 9.51 -7.00 6.11
C THR A 95 11.02 -7.02 6.23
N LEU A 96 11.52 -7.13 7.47
CA LEU A 96 12.96 -7.26 7.73
C LEU A 96 13.48 -8.60 7.21
N SER A 97 14.70 -8.60 6.66
CA SER A 97 15.38 -9.84 6.25
C SER A 97 15.82 -10.67 7.47
N SER A 98 16.30 -10.01 8.52
CA SER A 98 16.78 -10.60 9.77
C SER A 98 15.80 -10.40 10.93
N ALA A 99 16.03 -11.11 12.04
CA ALA A 99 15.28 -10.90 13.27
C ALA A 99 15.44 -9.44 13.76
N PRO A 100 14.35 -8.77 14.18
CA PRO A 100 14.48 -7.46 14.80
C PRO A 100 15.29 -7.56 16.10
N ARG A 101 15.99 -6.48 16.46
CA ARG A 101 16.79 -6.42 17.68
C ARG A 101 15.94 -6.75 18.90
N GLY A 102 16.45 -7.64 19.76
CA GLY A 102 15.78 -8.06 21.00
C GLY A 102 14.96 -9.34 20.87
N TYR A 103 14.80 -9.91 19.67
CA TYR A 103 14.07 -11.16 19.45
C TYR A 103 14.98 -12.27 18.95
N ALA A 104 14.77 -13.48 19.47
CA ALA A 104 15.53 -14.65 19.07
C ALA A 104 15.21 -15.04 17.60
N PRO A 105 16.20 -15.43 16.78
CA PRO A 105 15.96 -15.84 15.39
C PRO A 105 15.03 -17.04 15.23
N ASP A 106 14.93 -17.90 16.24
CA ASP A 106 14.10 -19.10 16.34
C ASP A 106 12.76 -18.85 17.05
N HIS A 107 12.40 -17.58 17.31
CA HIS A 107 11.13 -17.25 17.95
C HIS A 107 9.94 -17.85 17.17
N PRO A 108 8.96 -18.49 17.83
CA PRO A 108 7.86 -19.21 17.17
C PRO A 108 6.96 -18.34 16.28
N ARG A 109 7.05 -17.02 16.42
CA ARG A 109 6.30 -16.02 15.64
C ARG A 109 7.22 -15.05 14.89
N ILE A 110 8.46 -15.46 14.59
CA ILE A 110 9.48 -14.59 14.00
C ILE A 110 9.02 -13.93 12.69
N ASP A 111 8.26 -14.64 11.86
CA ASP A 111 7.73 -14.10 10.60
C ASP A 111 6.84 -12.87 10.81
N LEU A 112 6.06 -12.84 11.91
CA LEU A 112 5.24 -11.68 12.25
C LEU A 112 6.10 -10.55 12.84
N LEU A 113 7.10 -10.88 13.66
CA LEU A 113 8.00 -9.89 14.28
C LEU A 113 8.81 -9.09 13.24
N LYS A 114 9.16 -9.74 12.12
CA LYS A 114 9.88 -9.11 11.00
C LYS A 114 9.04 -8.09 10.25
N MET A 115 7.72 -8.17 10.32
CA MET A 115 6.83 -7.24 9.64
C MET A 115 6.93 -5.84 10.25
N LYS A 116 6.95 -4.81 9.41
CA LYS A 116 6.92 -3.40 9.85
C LYS A 116 5.51 -2.82 9.91
N ASP A 117 4.55 -3.49 9.28
CA ASP A 117 3.13 -3.22 9.38
C ASP A 117 2.35 -4.52 9.15
N LEU A 118 1.02 -4.49 9.18
CA LEU A 118 0.22 -5.68 8.95
C LEU A 118 -1.11 -5.30 8.33
N PHE A 119 -1.42 -5.91 7.19
CA PHE A 119 -2.71 -5.81 6.55
C PHE A 119 -3.30 -7.19 6.30
N ALA A 120 -4.63 -7.26 6.26
CA ALA A 120 -5.35 -8.38 5.71
C ALA A 120 -6.53 -7.92 4.87
N GLY A 121 -6.77 -8.58 3.75
CA GLY A 121 -7.87 -8.22 2.87
C GLY A 121 -7.91 -9.03 1.59
N ARG A 122 -8.74 -8.56 0.66
CA ARG A 122 -8.91 -9.15 -0.66
C ARG A 122 -8.87 -8.06 -1.72
N ARG A 123 -8.12 -8.31 -2.79
CA ARG A 123 -8.15 -7.51 -4.00
C ARG A 123 -9.20 -8.05 -4.96
N PHE A 124 -10.07 -7.18 -5.45
CA PHE A 124 -11.04 -7.45 -6.48
C PHE A 124 -10.59 -6.80 -7.77
N ALA A 125 -10.42 -7.60 -8.84
CA ALA A 125 -10.19 -7.06 -10.16
C ALA A 125 -11.37 -6.19 -10.63
N PRO A 126 -11.15 -5.22 -11.52
CA PRO A 126 -12.21 -4.42 -12.11
C PRO A 126 -13.32 -5.30 -12.69
N ALA A 127 -14.56 -5.02 -12.30
CA ALA A 127 -15.71 -5.76 -12.77
C ALA A 127 -16.99 -4.93 -12.56
N ALA A 128 -17.96 -5.08 -13.46
CA ALA A 128 -19.20 -4.30 -13.45
C ALA A 128 -19.99 -4.41 -12.12
N TRP A 129 -19.89 -5.54 -11.42
CA TRP A 129 -20.57 -5.72 -10.14
C TRP A 129 -20.06 -4.78 -9.03
N LEU A 130 -18.84 -4.22 -9.15
CA LEU A 130 -18.29 -3.27 -8.17
C LEU A 130 -19.13 -1.99 -8.06
N ALA A 131 -19.80 -1.59 -9.15
CA ALA A 131 -20.69 -0.43 -9.18
C ALA A 131 -22.16 -0.77 -8.84
N SER A 132 -22.43 -1.96 -8.29
CA SER A 132 -23.78 -2.44 -8.00
C SER A 132 -24.02 -2.70 -6.51
N ALA A 133 -25.28 -2.85 -6.10
CA ALA A 133 -25.63 -3.24 -4.73
C ALA A 133 -25.00 -4.57 -4.28
N LYS A 134 -24.64 -5.47 -5.21
CA LYS A 134 -23.94 -6.74 -4.91
C LYS A 134 -22.52 -6.51 -4.36
N ALA A 135 -21.92 -5.34 -4.62
CA ALA A 135 -20.62 -4.99 -4.06
C ALA A 135 -20.67 -4.90 -2.53
N ARG A 136 -21.75 -4.34 -1.98
CA ARG A 136 -21.94 -4.18 -0.53
C ARG A 136 -21.76 -5.50 0.21
N GLY A 137 -22.49 -6.55 -0.18
CA GLY A 137 -22.40 -7.84 0.51
C GLY A 137 -21.02 -8.48 0.47
N ARG A 138 -20.25 -8.27 -0.62
CA ARG A 138 -18.86 -8.74 -0.70
C ARG A 138 -17.94 -7.91 0.19
N ILE A 139 -18.10 -6.59 0.18
CA ILE A 139 -17.34 -5.66 1.03
C ILE A 139 -17.60 -5.94 2.51
N ASP A 140 -18.86 -6.03 2.91
CA ASP A 140 -19.30 -6.28 4.29
C ASP A 140 -18.73 -7.61 4.82
N ARG A 141 -18.69 -8.64 3.98
CA ARG A 141 -18.07 -9.92 4.33
C ARG A 141 -16.57 -9.77 4.61
N VAL A 142 -15.83 -9.05 3.76
CA VAL A 142 -14.39 -8.82 3.97
C VAL A 142 -14.15 -7.99 5.24
N ILE A 143 -14.93 -6.94 5.46
CA ILE A 143 -14.84 -6.11 6.67
C ILE A 143 -15.10 -6.95 7.91
N THR A 144 -16.16 -7.76 7.90
CA THR A 144 -16.52 -8.63 9.02
C THR A 144 -15.44 -9.67 9.30
N ASP A 145 -14.89 -10.31 8.26
CA ASP A 145 -13.87 -11.33 8.40
C ASP A 145 -12.54 -10.77 8.90
N THR A 146 -12.19 -9.55 8.51
CA THR A 146 -10.95 -8.85 8.93
C THR A 146 -11.10 -8.12 10.27
N ALA A 147 -12.33 -7.95 10.79
CA ALA A 147 -12.60 -7.24 12.03
C ALA A 147 -11.83 -7.77 13.26
N PRO A 148 -11.61 -9.10 13.46
CA PRO A 148 -10.79 -9.59 14.56
C PRO A 148 -9.33 -9.08 14.52
N LEU A 149 -8.75 -8.94 13.33
CA LEU A 149 -7.40 -8.37 13.17
C LEU A 149 -7.38 -6.91 13.61
N VAL A 150 -8.32 -6.11 13.08
CA VAL A 150 -8.41 -4.68 13.42
C VAL A 150 -8.67 -4.48 14.91
N LYS A 151 -9.52 -5.31 15.50
CA LYS A 151 -9.80 -5.29 16.95
C LYS A 151 -8.53 -5.57 17.75
N TRP A 152 -7.78 -6.62 17.39
CA TRP A 152 -6.53 -6.97 18.06
C TRP A 152 -5.51 -5.82 17.96
N LEU A 153 -5.34 -5.24 16.78
CA LEU A 153 -4.45 -4.08 16.59
C LEU A 153 -4.84 -2.89 17.46
N ARG A 154 -6.13 -2.56 17.56
CA ARG A 154 -6.61 -1.48 18.43
C ARG A 154 -6.35 -1.75 19.91
N GLN A 155 -6.43 -2.99 20.34
CA GLN A 155 -6.24 -3.37 21.74
C GLN A 155 -4.77 -3.31 22.18
N HIS A 156 -3.83 -3.52 21.24
CA HIS A 156 -2.41 -3.71 21.58
C HIS A 156 -1.47 -2.64 21.01
N VAL A 157 -1.87 -1.94 19.94
CA VAL A 157 -0.98 -1.06 19.17
C VAL A 157 -1.40 0.41 19.28
N THR A 158 -2.70 0.68 19.31
CA THR A 158 -3.23 2.05 19.42
C THR A 158 -3.32 2.43 20.89
N VAL A 159 -2.88 3.65 21.23
CA VAL A 159 -3.07 4.28 22.55
C VAL A 159 -4.32 5.13 22.54
#